data_AF-A0A6P5X7M6-F1
#
_entry.id   AF-A0A6P5X7M6-F1
#
_cell.length_a   1.000
_cell.length_b   1.000
_cell.length_c   1.000
_cell.angle_alpha   90.00
_cell.angle_beta   90.00
_cell.angle_gamma   90.00
#
_symmetry.space_group_name_H-M   'P 1'
#
loop_
_entity.id
_entity.type
_entity.pdbx_description
1 polymer ?
#
loop_
_entity_poly.entity_id
_entity_poly.type
_entity_poly.pdbx_seq_one_letter_code
_entity_poly.pdbx_strand_id
1 'polypeptide(L)'
;MAAATEAKTVHSAVVTYVSMLSLLSLCPPFVILLWYTMVHADGSVSQTWNFLKQHGLQGFIEIWPRPTATAWKIIFVYGVFEAALQLFVPGKRIEGPISPTGNQPAYKGHVAPSSTDSGSSGNLIIDFYWGMELYPRIGKNFDIKVFTNCRFGMMSWAVLAVTYCIKQYEVNGKVSDSMLVNTTLMLVYVTKFFWWEAGYWNTMDIAHDRAGFYICWGCLVWVPSVYTSPGMYLVNHPVNLGTQLALYILVAGILCIYINYDCDRQRQEFRRTNGKCIVWGKAPSKIEATYTTTSGETKTSLLLTSGWWSLSRHFHYVPEILAAFFWTVPALFNHLLPYFYVVFLTILLFDRAKRDDDRCRSKYGKYWKLYCSKVPYKIIPGIH
;
A
#
# COMPACT_ATOMS: atom_id res chain seq x y z
N MET A 1 -36.42 21.73 -5.70
CA MET A 1 -36.14 20.50 -4.95
C MET A 1 -35.43 19.52 -5.88
N ALA A 2 -34.10 19.55 -5.92
CA ALA A 2 -33.32 18.60 -6.70
C ALA A 2 -33.12 17.34 -5.83
N ALA A 3 -33.62 16.21 -6.32
CA ALA A 3 -33.46 14.91 -5.66
C ALA A 3 -31.98 14.58 -5.53
N ALA A 4 -31.50 14.44 -4.29
CA ALA A 4 -30.20 13.86 -3.99
C ALA A 4 -30.16 12.46 -4.60
N THR A 5 -29.36 12.29 -5.64
CA THR A 5 -29.16 10.98 -6.26
C THR A 5 -28.41 10.14 -5.24
N GLU A 6 -29.11 9.17 -4.62
CA GLU A 6 -28.48 8.19 -3.74
C GLU A 6 -27.32 7.55 -4.49
N ALA A 7 -26.10 7.80 -4.01
CA ALA A 7 -24.95 7.04 -4.42
C ALA A 7 -25.20 5.59 -4.02
N LYS A 8 -25.66 4.75 -4.97
CA LYS A 8 -25.80 3.31 -4.76
C LYS A 8 -24.46 2.76 -4.29
N THR A 9 -24.34 2.50 -2.99
CA THR A 9 -23.21 1.75 -2.45
C THR A 9 -23.25 0.36 -3.09
N VAL A 10 -22.09 -0.12 -3.55
CA VAL A 10 -21.94 -1.43 -4.23
C VAL A 10 -22.36 -2.59 -3.30
N HIS A 11 -22.38 -2.35 -1.99
CA HIS A 11 -22.86 -3.26 -0.96
C HIS A 11 -23.97 -2.61 -0.13
N SER A 12 -24.82 -3.44 0.47
CA SER A 12 -25.77 -3.00 1.50
C SER A 12 -25.04 -2.26 2.63
N ALA A 13 -25.69 -1.24 3.21
CA ALA A 13 -25.15 -0.48 4.34
C ALA A 13 -24.76 -1.40 5.51
N VAL A 14 -25.50 -2.49 5.73
CA VAL A 14 -25.22 -3.49 6.77
C VAL A 14 -23.90 -4.20 6.49
N VAL A 15 -23.67 -4.65 5.25
CA VAL A 15 -22.43 -5.33 4.87
C VAL A 15 -21.24 -4.40 5.06
N THR A 16 -21.38 -3.14 4.63
CA THR A 16 -20.33 -2.13 4.80
C THR A 16 -19.99 -1.94 6.27
N TYR A 17 -21.00 -1.79 7.14
CA TYR A 17 -20.80 -1.58 8.56
C TYR A 17 -20.17 -2.79 9.27
N VAL A 18 -20.65 -4.01 8.96
CA VAL A 18 -20.09 -5.26 9.50
C VAL A 18 -18.65 -5.47 9.04
N SER A 19 -18.33 -5.19 7.78
CA SER A 19 -16.95 -5.26 7.27
C SER A 19 -16.04 -4.26 7.98
N MET A 20 -16.50 -3.02 8.19
CA MET A 20 -15.72 -2.00 8.91
C MET A 20 -15.46 -2.40 10.36
N LEU A 21 -16.48 -2.84 11.09
CA LEU A 21 -16.33 -3.30 12.47
C LEU A 21 -15.42 -4.53 12.57
N SER A 22 -15.53 -5.45 11.62
CA SER A 22 -14.63 -6.62 11.54
C SER A 22 -13.18 -6.19 11.34
N LEU A 23 -12.91 -5.26 10.42
CA LEU A 23 -11.55 -4.77 10.19
C LEU A 23 -11.01 -4.00 11.40
N LEU A 24 -11.84 -3.17 12.03
CA LEU A 24 -11.47 -2.41 13.23
C LEU A 24 -11.08 -3.33 14.40
N SER A 25 -11.83 -4.41 14.61
CA SER A 25 -11.69 -5.31 15.76
C SER A 25 -10.72 -6.46 15.53
N LEU A 26 -10.62 -7.00 14.31
CA LEU A 26 -9.83 -8.21 14.03
C LEU A 26 -8.42 -7.93 13.54
N CYS A 27 -8.18 -6.81 12.84
CA CYS A 27 -6.85 -6.51 12.30
C CYS A 27 -5.78 -6.30 13.39
N PRO A 28 -6.04 -5.58 14.51
CA PRO A 28 -5.04 -5.45 15.57
C PRO A 28 -4.69 -6.79 16.25
N PRO A 29 -5.66 -7.62 16.71
CA PRO A 29 -5.38 -9.00 17.13
C PRO A 29 -4.59 -9.83 16.15
N PHE A 30 -4.94 -9.74 14.86
CA PHE A 30 -4.27 -10.51 13.84
C PHE A 30 -2.78 -10.16 13.75
N VAL A 31 -2.42 -8.87 13.79
CA VAL A 31 -1.03 -8.43 13.76
C VAL A 31 -0.24 -8.97 14.97
N ILE A 32 -0.85 -8.97 16.17
CA ILE A 32 -0.22 -9.54 17.36
C ILE A 32 -0.02 -11.05 17.21
N LEU A 33 -1.02 -11.77 16.71
CA LEU A 33 -0.93 -13.21 16.46
C LEU A 33 0.11 -13.55 15.39
N LEU A 34 0.21 -12.74 14.33
CA LEU A 34 1.21 -12.88 13.28
C LEU A 34 2.62 -12.77 13.87
N TRP A 35 2.87 -11.71 14.63
CA TRP A 35 4.14 -11.48 15.31
C TRP A 35 4.47 -12.62 16.29
N TYR A 36 3.53 -12.96 17.18
CA TYR A 36 3.74 -14.03 18.16
C TYR A 36 4.07 -15.35 17.47
N THR A 37 3.35 -15.69 16.41
CA THR A 37 3.58 -16.95 15.70
C THR A 37 4.96 -16.98 15.05
N MET A 38 5.40 -15.89 14.42
CA MET A 38 6.71 -15.83 13.77
C MET A 38 7.88 -15.82 14.75
N VAL A 39 7.73 -15.15 15.90
CA VAL A 39 8.84 -14.91 16.83
C VAL A 39 8.89 -15.95 17.95
N HIS A 40 7.74 -16.37 18.47
CA HIS A 40 7.64 -17.21 19.68
C HIS A 40 7.11 -18.62 19.42
N ALA A 41 6.51 -18.88 18.25
CA ALA A 41 5.96 -20.19 17.90
C ALA A 41 6.60 -20.78 16.62
N ASP A 42 7.84 -20.39 16.32
CA ASP A 42 8.65 -20.96 15.21
C ASP A 42 7.94 -20.88 13.84
N GLY A 43 7.12 -19.85 13.62
CA GLY A 43 6.27 -19.72 12.42
C GLY A 43 5.12 -20.72 12.31
N SER A 44 4.90 -21.57 13.32
CA SER A 44 3.88 -22.62 13.33
C SER A 44 2.54 -22.14 13.90
N VAL A 45 1.56 -21.99 13.00
CA VAL A 45 0.17 -21.67 13.37
C VAL A 45 -0.43 -22.73 14.31
N SER A 46 -0.02 -24.00 14.16
CA SER A 46 -0.47 -25.09 15.04
C SER A 46 0.03 -24.90 16.48
N GLN A 47 1.29 -24.49 16.67
CA GLN A 47 1.83 -24.21 18.00
C GLN A 47 1.10 -23.02 18.65
N THR A 48 0.88 -21.93 17.92
CA THR A 48 0.08 -20.80 18.42
C THR A 48 -1.33 -21.23 18.80
N TRP A 49 -1.98 -22.03 17.97
CA TRP A 49 -3.33 -22.55 18.26
C TRP A 49 -3.36 -23.42 19.51
N ASN A 50 -2.40 -24.34 19.67
CA ASN A 50 -2.30 -25.19 20.84
C ASN A 50 -2.06 -24.37 22.12
N PHE A 51 -1.18 -23.35 22.05
CA PHE A 51 -0.95 -22.43 23.15
C PHE A 51 -2.23 -21.70 23.58
N LEU A 52 -2.97 -21.13 22.62
CA LEU A 52 -4.23 -20.44 22.88
C LEU A 52 -5.31 -21.39 23.39
N LYS A 53 -5.36 -22.63 22.89
CA LYS A 53 -6.30 -23.65 23.37
C LYS A 53 -6.01 -24.05 24.82
N GLN A 54 -4.74 -24.13 25.20
CA GLN A 54 -4.33 -24.51 26.55
C GLN A 54 -4.55 -23.38 27.57
N HIS A 55 -4.28 -22.12 27.20
CA HIS A 55 -4.31 -20.98 28.12
C HIS A 55 -5.57 -20.11 27.97
N GLY A 56 -6.42 -20.41 26.99
CA GLY A 56 -7.67 -19.69 26.73
C GLY A 56 -7.48 -18.19 26.48
N LEU A 57 -8.43 -17.39 26.97
CA LEU A 57 -8.39 -15.93 26.86
C LEU A 57 -7.18 -15.33 27.60
N GLN A 58 -6.75 -15.96 28.69
CA GLN A 58 -5.62 -15.48 29.47
C GLN A 58 -4.32 -15.55 28.67
N GLY A 59 -4.09 -16.65 27.94
CA GLY A 59 -2.95 -16.76 27.02
C GLY A 59 -2.98 -15.70 25.92
N PHE A 60 -4.17 -15.37 25.40
CA PHE A 60 -4.31 -14.30 24.42
C PHE A 60 -3.99 -12.90 24.97
N ILE A 61 -4.31 -12.64 26.25
CA ILE A 61 -3.92 -11.39 26.92
C ILE A 61 -2.42 -11.37 27.21
N GLU A 62 -1.82 -12.53 27.51
CA GLU A 62 -0.39 -12.67 27.81
C GLU A 62 0.52 -12.43 26.60
N ILE A 63 0.10 -12.82 25.40
CA ILE A 63 0.86 -12.51 24.18
C ILE A 63 0.84 -11.02 23.84
N TRP A 64 -0.05 -10.23 24.45
CA TRP A 64 -0.18 -8.82 24.12
C TRP A 64 1.01 -8.04 24.66
N PRO A 65 1.80 -7.39 23.78
CA PRO A 65 2.94 -6.61 24.25
C PRO A 65 2.44 -5.46 25.13
N ARG A 66 2.95 -5.40 26.36
CA ARG A 66 2.62 -4.29 27.27
C ARG A 66 3.37 -3.03 26.82
N PRO A 67 2.70 -1.88 26.70
CA PRO A 67 3.36 -0.64 26.36
C PRO A 67 4.43 -0.31 27.41
N THR A 68 5.66 -0.09 26.98
CA THR A 68 6.77 0.32 27.86
C THR A 68 7.14 1.77 27.60
N ALA A 69 7.62 2.48 28.62
CA ALA A 69 8.09 3.86 28.46
C ALA A 69 9.22 3.96 27.42
N THR A 70 10.07 2.94 27.30
CA THR A 70 11.13 2.87 26.30
C THR A 70 10.57 2.78 24.88
N ALA A 71 9.59 1.91 24.63
CA ALA A 71 8.95 1.79 23.31
C ALA A 71 8.26 3.10 22.91
N TRP A 72 7.54 3.74 23.83
CA TRP A 72 6.94 5.06 23.59
C TRP A 72 7.98 6.12 23.23
N LYS A 73 9.11 6.16 23.95
CA LYS A 73 10.20 7.09 23.65
C LYS A 73 10.79 6.84 22.26
N ILE A 74 11.06 5.59 21.89
CA ILE A 74 11.61 5.24 20.57
C ILE A 74 10.66 5.70 19.45
N ILE A 75 9.37 5.33 19.56
CA ILE A 75 8.35 5.68 18.57
C ILE A 75 8.19 7.19 18.47
N PHE A 76 8.18 7.90 19.61
CA PHE A 76 8.06 9.35 19.64
C PHE A 76 9.27 10.04 18.99
N VAL A 77 10.49 9.64 19.36
CA VAL A 77 11.72 10.21 18.79
C VAL A 77 11.79 9.95 17.28
N TYR A 78 11.45 8.73 16.86
CA TYR A 78 11.36 8.37 15.45
C TYR A 78 10.33 9.24 14.70
N GLY A 79 9.12 9.40 15.26
CA GLY A 79 8.08 10.25 14.69
C GLY A 79 8.49 11.72 14.58
N VAL A 80 9.17 12.25 15.61
CA VAL A 80 9.71 13.62 15.58
C VAL A 80 10.80 13.77 14.53
N PHE A 81 11.68 12.77 14.40
CA PHE A 81 12.72 12.75 13.37
C PHE A 81 12.12 12.76 11.96
N GLU A 82 11.16 11.87 11.67
CA GLU A 82 10.46 11.84 10.38
C GLU A 82 9.70 13.14 10.10
N ALA A 83 9.10 13.74 11.13
CA ALA A 83 8.41 15.02 11.01
C ALA A 83 9.38 16.16 10.68
N ALA A 84 10.56 16.17 11.32
CA ALA A 84 11.62 17.11 11.01
C ALA A 84 12.13 16.90 9.58
N LEU A 85 12.32 15.66 9.13
CA LEU A 85 12.70 15.38 7.74
C LEU A 85 11.66 15.88 6.75
N GLN A 86 10.37 15.68 7.00
CA GLN A 86 9.31 16.19 6.14
C GLN A 86 9.34 17.72 6.01
N LEU A 87 9.69 18.44 7.08
CA LEU A 87 9.68 19.90 7.11
C LEU A 87 10.97 20.52 6.57
N PHE A 88 12.11 19.90 6.83
CA PHE A 88 13.43 20.51 6.62
C PHE A 88 14.24 19.89 5.50
N VAL A 89 13.88 18.70 5.00
CA VAL A 89 14.60 18.10 3.86
C VAL A 89 14.35 18.96 2.61
N PRO A 90 15.40 19.49 1.98
CA PRO A 90 15.26 20.30 0.78
C PRO A 90 14.74 19.42 -0.36
N GLY A 91 13.67 19.85 -1.02
CA GLY A 91 13.04 19.13 -2.11
C GLY A 91 12.24 20.06 -3.01
N LYS A 92 12.04 19.65 -4.26
CA LYS A 92 11.13 20.36 -5.16
C LYS A 92 9.72 20.22 -4.61
N ARG A 93 9.02 21.35 -4.43
CA ARG A 93 7.60 21.32 -4.07
C ARG A 93 6.81 20.75 -5.24
N ILE A 94 6.16 19.62 -5.01
CA ILE A 94 5.25 18.99 -5.97
C ILE A 94 3.84 19.23 -5.47
N GLU A 95 3.01 19.80 -6.32
CA GLU A 95 1.60 20.00 -6.00
C GLU A 95 0.86 18.68 -6.21
N GLY A 96 0.24 18.17 -5.14
CA GLY A 96 -0.67 17.05 -5.22
C GLY A 96 -1.96 17.41 -5.96
N PRO A 97 -2.83 16.42 -6.25
CA PRO A 97 -4.10 16.67 -6.90
C PRO A 97 -4.95 17.67 -6.10
N ILE A 98 -5.56 18.62 -6.81
CA ILE A 98 -6.47 19.59 -6.20
C ILE A 98 -7.74 18.84 -5.80
N SER A 99 -8.20 19.04 -4.55
CA SER A 99 -9.48 18.50 -4.11
C SER A 99 -10.63 19.06 -4.97
N PRO A 100 -11.80 18.39 -5.05
CA PRO A 100 -12.93 18.86 -5.84
C PRO A 100 -13.39 20.30 -5.55
N THR A 101 -12.98 20.87 -4.42
CA THR A 101 -13.37 22.21 -3.94
C THR A 101 -12.24 23.26 -4.00
N GLY A 102 -11.05 22.94 -4.53
CA GLY A 102 -10.04 23.96 -4.87
C GLY A 102 -9.27 24.58 -3.70
N ASN A 103 -9.40 24.08 -2.47
CA ASN A 103 -8.91 24.76 -1.25
C ASN A 103 -7.68 24.11 -0.58
N GLN A 104 -6.83 24.95 0.03
CA GLN A 104 -5.76 24.55 0.96
C GLN A 104 -5.61 25.61 2.08
N PRO A 105 -6.13 25.36 3.30
CA PRO A 105 -5.38 25.66 4.53
C PRO A 105 -5.67 24.69 5.73
N ALA A 106 -5.40 25.13 6.97
CA ALA A 106 -4.86 24.34 8.09
C ALA A 106 -5.80 24.03 9.28
N TYR A 107 -5.60 22.85 9.89
CA TYR A 107 -5.93 22.34 11.24
C TYR A 107 -7.39 22.33 11.78
N LYS A 108 -8.00 21.11 11.84
CA LYS A 108 -8.57 20.35 13.02
C LYS A 108 -9.92 19.61 12.75
N GLY A 109 -9.93 18.30 12.50
CA GLY A 109 -11.17 17.52 12.26
C GLY A 109 -12.32 17.65 13.28
N HIS A 110 -13.54 17.26 12.86
CA HIS A 110 -14.91 17.41 13.45
C HIS A 110 -15.26 18.78 14.07
N VAL A 111 -14.42 19.31 14.93
CA VAL A 111 -14.63 20.51 15.74
C VAL A 111 -14.09 21.77 15.06
N ALA A 112 -13.12 21.68 14.14
CA ALA A 112 -12.54 22.85 13.46
C ALA A 112 -11.85 22.51 12.10
N PRO A 113 -12.55 21.90 11.13
CA PRO A 113 -11.94 21.21 9.99
C PRO A 113 -10.99 22.11 9.18
N SER A 114 -9.89 21.53 8.69
CA SER A 114 -8.83 22.29 7.99
C SER A 114 -9.31 22.91 6.67
N SER A 115 -10.37 22.37 6.08
CA SER A 115 -10.97 22.89 4.85
C SER A 115 -12.47 22.65 4.78
N THR A 116 -13.12 23.34 3.84
CA THR A 116 -14.51 23.10 3.45
C THR A 116 -14.71 21.74 2.78
N ASP A 117 -13.63 21.04 2.39
CA ASP A 117 -13.67 19.63 1.96
C ASP A 117 -13.56 18.69 3.17
N SER A 118 -14.50 18.86 4.08
CA SER A 118 -14.72 17.98 5.22
C SER A 118 -16.19 17.55 5.22
N GLY A 119 -16.44 16.33 5.69
CA GLY A 119 -17.81 15.81 5.72
C GLY A 119 -17.93 14.65 6.70
N SER A 120 -19.09 14.59 7.34
CA SER A 120 -19.49 13.54 8.27
C SER A 120 -20.61 12.71 7.63
N SER A 121 -20.63 11.42 7.92
CA SER A 121 -21.74 10.52 7.57
C SER A 121 -22.87 10.55 8.61
N GLY A 122 -22.75 11.36 9.67
CA GLY A 122 -23.67 11.39 10.82
C GLY A 122 -23.49 10.21 11.79
N ASN A 123 -22.49 9.35 11.59
CA ASN A 123 -22.20 8.20 12.47
C ASN A 123 -20.73 8.24 12.91
N LEU A 124 -20.52 8.36 14.22
CA LEU A 124 -19.18 8.52 14.82
C LEU A 124 -18.21 7.40 14.46
N ILE A 125 -18.67 6.15 14.40
CA ILE A 125 -17.82 4.99 14.10
C ILE A 125 -17.40 5.01 12.62
N ILE A 126 -18.31 5.41 11.73
CA ILE A 126 -18.03 5.51 10.30
C ILE A 126 -17.05 6.66 10.03
N ASP A 127 -17.28 7.81 10.66
CA ASP A 127 -16.41 8.98 10.52
C ASP A 127 -15.02 8.75 11.11
N PHE A 128 -14.91 8.01 12.20
CA PHE A 128 -13.62 7.58 12.75
C PHE A 128 -12.89 6.63 11.80
N TYR A 129 -13.60 5.65 11.22
CA TYR A 129 -13.00 4.65 10.34
C TYR A 129 -12.53 5.23 9.01
N TRP A 130 -13.40 5.96 8.31
CA TRP A 130 -13.12 6.53 6.99
C TRP A 130 -12.38 7.86 7.04
N GLY A 131 -12.59 8.65 8.09
CA GLY A 131 -12.05 9.99 8.21
C GLY A 131 -12.96 11.05 7.59
N MET A 132 -12.94 12.25 8.18
CA MET A 132 -13.78 13.37 7.75
C MET A 132 -13.07 14.32 6.78
N GLU A 133 -11.73 14.32 6.77
CA GLU A 133 -10.93 15.23 5.93
C GLU A 133 -10.15 14.44 4.89
N LEU A 134 -10.09 14.98 3.66
CA LEU A 134 -9.26 14.39 2.62
C LEU A 134 -7.77 14.66 2.87
N TYR A 135 -7.39 15.88 3.26
CA TYR A 135 -6.00 16.28 3.52
C TYR A 135 -5.86 17.04 4.84
N PRO A 136 -5.94 16.36 6.00
CA PRO A 136 -5.72 17.05 7.26
C PRO A 136 -4.28 17.55 7.35
N ARG A 137 -4.14 18.82 7.76
CA ARG A 137 -2.85 19.53 7.76
C ARG A 137 -2.53 20.17 9.09
N ILE A 138 -1.25 20.09 9.41
CA ILE A 138 -0.59 20.80 10.49
C ILE A 138 0.05 22.09 9.93
N GLY A 139 -0.62 23.22 10.11
CA GLY A 139 -0.20 24.50 9.55
C GLY A 139 -0.25 24.46 8.02
N LYS A 140 0.58 25.26 7.35
CA LYS A 140 0.60 25.31 5.88
C LYS A 140 1.41 24.17 5.24
N ASN A 141 2.41 23.65 5.96
CA ASN A 141 3.51 22.89 5.35
C ASN A 141 3.54 21.40 5.74
N PHE A 142 2.68 20.94 6.65
CA PHE A 142 2.72 19.56 7.11
C PHE A 142 1.42 18.84 6.80
N ASP A 143 1.47 17.89 5.88
CA ASP A 143 0.35 17.04 5.51
C ASP A 143 0.40 15.75 6.32
N ILE A 144 -0.69 15.44 7.03
CA ILE A 144 -0.73 14.29 7.94
C ILE A 144 -0.74 12.97 7.15
N LYS A 145 -1.44 12.88 6.00
CA LYS A 145 -1.44 11.64 5.21
C LYS A 145 -0.06 11.34 4.66
N VAL A 146 0.66 12.37 4.25
CA VAL A 146 2.04 12.25 3.76
C VAL A 146 2.96 11.78 4.87
N PHE A 147 2.80 12.36 6.05
CA PHE A 147 3.56 11.97 7.22
C PHE A 147 3.29 10.52 7.60
N THR A 148 2.02 10.11 7.74
CA THR A 148 1.67 8.75 8.16
C THR A 148 2.02 7.72 7.09
N ASN A 149 1.72 8.00 5.82
CA ASN A 149 1.85 7.02 4.74
C ASN A 149 3.29 6.93 4.25
N CYS A 150 3.89 8.06 3.87
CA CYS A 150 5.18 8.07 3.21
C CYS A 150 6.32 8.12 4.22
N ARG A 151 6.31 9.08 5.15
CA ARG A 151 7.47 9.31 6.03
C ARG A 151 7.53 8.24 7.11
N PHE A 152 6.54 8.19 7.98
CA PHE A 152 6.50 7.23 9.07
C PHE A 152 6.33 5.79 8.57
N GLY A 153 5.27 5.50 7.79
CA GLY A 153 4.94 4.14 7.37
C GLY A 153 6.00 3.49 6.48
N MET A 154 6.29 4.10 5.32
CA MET A 154 7.24 3.51 4.36
C MET A 154 8.70 3.52 4.87
N MET A 155 9.13 4.52 5.64
CA MET A 155 10.48 4.50 6.21
C MET A 155 10.60 3.47 7.35
N SER A 156 9.53 3.24 8.13
CA SER A 156 9.50 2.14 9.10
C SER A 156 9.75 0.79 8.45
N TRP A 157 9.25 0.57 7.22
CA TRP A 157 9.55 -0.65 6.47
C TRP A 157 11.06 -0.82 6.25
N ALA A 158 11.75 0.21 5.75
CA ALA A 158 13.20 0.16 5.53
C ALA A 158 13.98 -0.05 6.84
N VAL A 159 13.61 0.69 7.90
CA VAL A 159 14.25 0.59 9.22
C VAL A 159 14.08 -0.82 9.79
N LEU A 160 12.88 -1.41 9.71
CA LEU A 160 12.62 -2.76 10.21
C LEU A 160 13.37 -3.83 9.41
N ALA A 161 13.44 -3.71 8.08
CA ALA A 161 14.21 -4.64 7.25
C ALA A 161 15.69 -4.70 7.70
N VAL A 162 16.31 -3.53 7.91
CA VAL A 162 17.69 -3.46 8.43
C VAL A 162 17.78 -3.97 9.87
N THR A 163 16.79 -3.64 10.72
CA THR A 163 16.75 -4.07 12.12
C THR A 163 16.72 -5.60 12.23
N TYR A 164 15.96 -6.30 11.38
CA TYR A 164 15.94 -7.77 11.37
C TYR A 164 17.27 -8.36 10.91
N CYS A 165 17.91 -7.75 9.90
CA CYS A 165 19.25 -8.16 9.47
C CYS A 165 20.28 -8.02 10.60
N ILE A 166 20.30 -6.87 11.29
CA ILE A 166 21.14 -6.64 12.47
C ILE A 166 20.80 -7.66 13.56
N LYS A 167 19.51 -7.91 13.81
CA LYS A 167 19.10 -8.84 14.86
C LYS A 167 19.56 -10.27 14.58
N GLN A 168 19.49 -10.70 13.33
CA GLN A 168 19.99 -12.03 12.95
C GLN A 168 21.50 -12.14 13.18
N TYR A 169 22.27 -11.07 12.89
CA TYR A 169 23.70 -11.02 13.19
C TYR A 169 23.97 -11.12 14.70
N GLU A 170 23.24 -10.37 15.53
CA GLU A 170 23.40 -10.41 16.99
C GLU A 170 23.16 -11.81 17.58
N VAL A 171 22.14 -12.52 17.07
CA VAL A 171 21.74 -13.82 17.62
C VAL A 171 22.63 -14.95 17.09
N ASN A 172 23.02 -14.90 15.82
CA ASN A 172 23.69 -16.02 15.14
C ASN A 172 25.18 -15.80 14.87
N GLY A 173 25.72 -14.59 15.13
CA GLY A 173 27.09 -14.18 14.80
C GLY A 173 27.35 -14.01 13.30
N LYS A 174 26.34 -14.22 12.44
CA LYS A 174 26.40 -14.09 10.99
C LYS A 174 25.01 -13.83 10.41
N VAL A 175 24.97 -13.19 9.24
CA VAL A 175 23.74 -12.99 8.46
C VAL A 175 23.67 -14.07 7.37
N SER A 176 22.50 -14.71 7.21
CA SER A 176 22.28 -15.69 6.15
C SER A 176 22.11 -15.02 4.78
N ASP A 177 22.42 -15.74 3.71
CA ASP A 177 22.18 -15.24 2.34
C ASP A 177 20.69 -14.96 2.09
N SER A 178 19.80 -15.76 2.69
CA SER A 178 18.35 -15.54 2.63
C SER A 178 17.92 -14.19 3.22
N MET A 179 18.48 -13.80 4.37
CA MET A 179 18.20 -12.52 5.02
C MET A 179 18.76 -11.35 4.20
N LEU A 180 19.96 -11.51 3.61
CA LEU A 180 20.54 -10.48 2.74
C LEU A 180 19.69 -10.25 1.49
N VAL A 181 19.23 -11.32 0.82
CA VAL A 181 18.36 -11.20 -0.36
C VAL A 181 17.04 -10.52 0.01
N ASN A 182 16.38 -10.96 1.08
CA ASN A 182 15.14 -10.36 1.59
C ASN A 182 15.31 -8.85 1.88
N THR A 183 16.31 -8.51 2.70
CA THR A 183 16.57 -7.13 3.13
C THR A 183 16.92 -6.24 1.94
N THR A 184 17.77 -6.73 1.03
CA THR A 184 18.18 -5.97 -0.16
C THR A 184 17.00 -5.67 -1.06
N LEU A 185 16.14 -6.65 -1.35
CA LEU A 185 14.96 -6.44 -2.19
C LEU A 185 13.96 -5.47 -1.57
N MET A 186 13.71 -5.57 -0.25
CA MET A 186 12.85 -4.60 0.46
C MET A 186 13.43 -3.18 0.38
N LEU A 187 14.74 -3.01 0.59
CA LEU A 187 15.39 -1.71 0.51
C LEU A 187 15.36 -1.13 -0.91
N VAL A 188 15.60 -1.95 -1.94
CA VAL A 188 15.50 -1.53 -3.34
C VAL A 188 14.07 -1.08 -3.67
N TYR A 189 13.06 -1.82 -3.20
CA TYR A 189 11.66 -1.46 -3.38
C TYR A 189 11.32 -0.12 -2.72
N VAL A 190 11.67 0.06 -1.44
CA VAL A 190 11.40 1.31 -0.70
C VAL A 190 12.19 2.48 -1.30
N THR A 191 13.43 2.26 -1.75
CA THR A 191 14.22 3.27 -2.46
C THR A 191 13.53 3.71 -3.75
N LYS A 192 13.04 2.75 -4.55
CA LYS A 192 12.26 3.05 -5.76
C LYS A 192 11.00 3.86 -5.42
N PHE A 193 10.29 3.54 -4.33
CA PHE A 193 9.14 4.33 -3.89
C PHE A 193 9.50 5.80 -3.67
N PHE A 194 10.57 6.09 -2.92
CA PHE A 194 10.99 7.48 -2.69
C PHE A 194 11.56 8.16 -3.93
N TRP A 195 12.23 7.42 -4.82
CA TRP A 195 12.65 7.92 -6.13
C TRP A 195 11.46 8.35 -7.00
N TRP A 196 10.36 7.62 -6.89
CA TRP A 196 9.11 7.86 -7.63
C TRP A 196 8.03 8.58 -6.80
N GLU A 197 8.39 9.22 -5.69
CA GLU A 197 7.42 9.78 -4.73
C GLU A 197 6.39 10.72 -5.38
N ALA A 198 6.81 11.49 -6.39
CA ALA A 198 5.95 12.35 -7.22
C ALA A 198 4.72 11.63 -7.81
N GLY A 199 4.86 10.34 -8.13
CA GLY A 199 3.76 9.53 -8.66
C GLY A 199 2.75 9.12 -7.60
N TYR A 200 3.21 8.91 -6.36
CA TYR A 200 2.38 8.45 -5.27
C TYR A 200 1.24 9.43 -4.92
N TRP A 201 1.45 10.73 -5.14
CA TRP A 201 0.43 11.77 -4.94
C TRP A 201 -0.84 11.56 -5.77
N ASN A 202 -0.74 10.87 -6.90
CA ASN A 202 -1.86 10.61 -7.81
C ASN A 202 -2.54 9.26 -7.55
N THR A 203 -2.14 8.55 -6.50
CA THR A 203 -2.76 7.28 -6.11
C THR A 203 -4.11 7.49 -5.44
N MET A 204 -4.93 6.44 -5.40
CA MET A 204 -6.25 6.48 -4.76
C MET A 204 -6.18 6.88 -3.29
N ASP A 205 -5.20 6.35 -2.59
CA ASP A 205 -4.94 6.50 -1.17
C ASP A 205 -4.71 7.98 -0.80
N ILE A 206 -4.01 8.74 -1.67
CA ILE A 206 -3.78 10.17 -1.48
C ILE A 206 -4.88 11.01 -2.12
N ALA A 207 -5.31 10.69 -3.35
CA ALA A 207 -6.22 11.54 -4.14
C ALA A 207 -7.70 11.46 -3.71
N HIS A 208 -8.12 10.37 -3.09
CA HIS A 208 -9.54 10.07 -2.91
C HIS A 208 -9.89 9.59 -1.50
N ASP A 209 -9.01 8.84 -0.87
CA ASP A 209 -9.30 8.27 0.44
C ASP A 209 -9.01 9.29 1.56
N ARG A 210 -9.98 9.41 2.47
CA ARG A 210 -9.92 10.34 3.61
C ARG A 210 -9.03 9.78 4.72
N ALA A 211 -8.52 10.69 5.54
CA ALA A 211 -7.59 10.37 6.62
C ALA A 211 -8.34 9.87 7.87
N GLY A 212 -8.80 8.63 7.84
CA GLY A 212 -9.41 7.94 8.98
C GLY A 212 -8.52 6.85 9.57
N PHE A 213 -9.05 6.09 10.53
CA PHE A 213 -8.39 4.92 11.10
C PHE A 213 -7.90 3.96 10.02
N TYR A 214 -8.70 3.68 8.98
CA TYR A 214 -8.35 2.71 7.93
C TYR A 214 -6.98 3.00 7.28
N ILE A 215 -6.75 4.24 6.83
CA ILE A 215 -5.48 4.64 6.22
C ILE A 215 -4.38 4.78 7.26
N CYS A 216 -4.65 5.53 8.34
CA CYS A 216 -3.62 5.82 9.32
C CYS A 216 -3.10 4.55 10.00
N TRP A 217 -3.99 3.66 10.44
CA TRP A 217 -3.60 2.39 11.04
C TRP A 217 -2.95 1.44 10.02
N GLY A 218 -3.46 1.43 8.79
CA GLY A 218 -2.87 0.67 7.68
C GLY A 218 -1.39 1.04 7.46
N CYS A 219 -1.07 2.33 7.42
CA CYS A 219 0.30 2.78 7.19
C CYS A 219 1.19 2.71 8.44
N LEU A 220 0.65 2.99 9.63
CA LEU A 220 1.44 3.05 10.86
C LEU A 220 1.67 1.68 11.53
N VAL A 221 0.79 0.70 11.27
CA VAL A 221 0.84 -0.63 11.93
C VAL A 221 0.87 -1.75 10.91
N TRP A 222 -0.09 -1.79 9.98
CA TRP A 222 -0.18 -2.91 9.04
C TRP A 222 1.04 -3.02 8.12
N VAL A 223 1.48 -1.92 7.51
CA VAL A 223 2.68 -1.91 6.64
C VAL A 223 3.92 -2.35 7.43
N PRO A 224 4.30 -1.72 8.56
CA PRO A 224 5.47 -2.14 9.33
C PRO A 224 5.39 -3.59 9.82
N SER A 225 4.22 -4.09 10.22
CA SER A 225 4.11 -5.44 10.79
C SER A 225 3.96 -6.54 9.75
N VAL A 226 3.14 -6.35 8.72
CA VAL A 226 2.83 -7.39 7.72
C VAL A 226 3.84 -7.38 6.59
N TYR A 227 4.25 -6.22 6.08
CA TYR A 227 5.07 -6.17 4.87
C TYR A 227 6.51 -6.58 5.17
N THR A 228 6.96 -6.38 6.40
CA THR A 228 8.29 -6.77 6.87
C THR A 228 8.31 -8.19 7.47
N SER A 229 7.15 -8.84 7.58
CA SER A 229 6.99 -10.14 8.26
C SER A 229 7.88 -11.27 7.70
N PRO A 230 8.20 -11.34 6.40
CA PRO A 230 9.16 -12.34 5.91
C PRO A 230 10.56 -12.17 6.52
N GLY A 231 11.02 -10.92 6.69
CA GLY A 231 12.29 -10.61 7.35
C GLY A 231 12.24 -10.96 8.83
N MET A 232 11.13 -10.65 9.50
CA MET A 232 10.91 -11.02 10.92
C MET A 232 11.05 -12.53 11.14
N TYR A 233 10.44 -13.34 10.28
CA TYR A 233 10.55 -14.79 10.34
C TYR A 233 11.99 -15.29 10.12
N LEU A 234 12.71 -14.71 9.14
CA LEU A 234 14.08 -15.12 8.82
C LEU A 234 15.09 -14.86 9.95
N VAL A 235 14.79 -13.98 10.92
CA VAL A 235 15.67 -13.73 12.08
C VAL A 235 15.98 -15.04 12.83
N ASN A 236 14.93 -15.82 13.13
CA ASN A 236 15.04 -17.08 13.86
C ASN A 236 15.19 -18.29 12.94
N HIS A 237 14.99 -18.12 11.63
CA HIS A 237 15.04 -19.19 10.63
C HIS A 237 16.08 -18.87 9.54
N PRO A 238 17.38 -18.85 9.86
CA PRO A 238 18.42 -18.63 8.88
C PRO A 238 18.43 -19.79 7.86
N VAL A 239 18.29 -19.45 6.59
CA VAL A 239 18.34 -20.41 5.46
C VAL A 239 19.62 -20.15 4.68
N ASN A 240 20.33 -21.21 4.32
CA ASN A 240 21.45 -21.15 3.38
C ASN A 240 20.96 -21.57 1.99
N LEU A 241 20.74 -20.60 1.12
CA LEU A 241 20.25 -20.81 -0.25
C LEU A 241 21.37 -21.28 -1.19
N GLY A 242 22.61 -20.89 -0.90
CA GLY A 242 23.74 -20.98 -1.79
C GLY A 242 23.77 -19.83 -2.80
N THR A 243 24.97 -19.44 -3.20
CA THR A 243 25.23 -18.25 -4.04
C THR A 243 24.37 -18.22 -5.31
N GLN A 244 24.20 -19.36 -5.98
CA GLN A 244 23.47 -19.43 -7.24
C GLN A 244 21.98 -19.13 -7.07
N LEU A 245 21.31 -19.79 -6.11
CA LEU A 245 19.89 -19.57 -5.86
C LEU A 245 19.63 -18.17 -5.30
N ALA A 246 20.48 -17.71 -4.38
CA ALA A 246 20.42 -16.35 -3.84
C ALA A 246 20.52 -15.29 -4.95
N LEU A 247 21.46 -15.45 -5.89
CA LEU A 247 21.61 -14.55 -7.05
C LEU A 247 20.39 -14.57 -7.95
N TYR A 248 19.84 -15.75 -8.27
CA TYR A 248 18.65 -15.85 -9.12
C TYR A 248 17.43 -15.18 -8.51
N ILE A 249 17.18 -15.40 -7.21
CA ILE A 249 16.07 -14.75 -6.50
C ILE A 249 16.27 -13.23 -6.48
N LEU A 250 17.48 -12.76 -6.17
CA LEU A 250 17.80 -11.34 -6.13
C LEU A 250 17.60 -10.66 -7.49
N VAL A 251 18.15 -11.23 -8.57
CA VAL A 251 18.03 -10.67 -9.92
C VAL A 251 16.57 -10.68 -10.38
N ALA A 252 15.84 -11.78 -10.15
CA ALA A 252 14.42 -11.86 -10.50
C ALA A 252 13.57 -10.84 -9.72
N GLY A 253 13.85 -10.65 -8.43
CA GLY A 253 13.20 -9.65 -7.59
C GLY A 253 13.47 -8.23 -8.07
N ILE A 254 14.73 -7.87 -8.34
CA ILE A 254 15.11 -6.55 -8.87
C ILE A 254 14.44 -6.30 -10.22
N LEU A 255 14.41 -7.31 -11.10
CA LEU A 255 13.75 -7.21 -12.40
C LEU A 255 12.25 -6.94 -12.24
N CYS A 256 11.56 -7.60 -11.30
CA CYS A 256 10.16 -7.33 -11.02
C CYS A 256 9.95 -5.89 -10.52
N ILE A 257 10.78 -5.43 -9.57
CA ILE A 257 10.71 -4.06 -9.06
C ILE A 257 10.92 -3.04 -10.20
N TYR A 258 11.87 -3.31 -11.10
CA TYR A 258 12.14 -2.48 -12.28
C TYR A 258 10.97 -2.48 -13.27
N ILE A 259 10.41 -3.64 -13.62
CA ILE A 259 9.28 -3.72 -14.56
C ILE A 259 8.08 -2.97 -13.99
N ASN A 260 7.79 -3.12 -12.69
CA ASN A 260 6.73 -2.36 -12.04
C ASN A 260 6.97 -0.85 -12.14
N TYR A 261 8.19 -0.37 -11.84
CA TYR A 261 8.58 1.03 -12.02
C TYR A 261 8.40 1.49 -13.48
N ASP A 262 8.84 0.69 -14.45
CA ASP A 262 8.78 1.05 -15.87
C ASP A 262 7.33 1.14 -16.38
N CYS A 263 6.42 0.31 -15.86
CA CYS A 263 4.99 0.42 -16.14
C CYS A 263 4.43 1.80 -15.73
N ASP A 264 4.75 2.24 -14.52
CA ASP A 264 4.31 3.52 -13.98
C ASP A 264 4.95 4.70 -14.71
N ARG A 265 6.27 4.64 -14.94
CA ARG A 265 7.00 5.63 -15.73
C ARG A 265 6.41 5.78 -17.13
N GLN A 266 6.10 4.66 -17.80
CA GLN A 266 5.50 4.66 -19.13
C GLN A 266 4.13 5.36 -19.14
N ARG A 267 3.26 5.09 -18.15
CA ARG A 267 1.96 5.76 -18.01
C ARG A 267 2.10 7.24 -17.74
N GLN A 268 3.01 7.62 -16.84
CA GLN A 268 3.25 9.01 -16.48
C GLN A 268 3.78 9.81 -17.66
N GLU A 269 4.78 9.28 -18.37
CA GLU A 269 5.37 9.95 -19.53
C GLU A 269 4.35 10.10 -20.66
N PHE A 270 3.51 9.08 -20.89
CA PHE A 270 2.40 9.16 -21.83
C PHE A 270 1.41 10.29 -21.48
N ARG A 271 1.05 10.42 -20.20
CA ARG A 271 0.15 11.51 -19.75
C ARG A 271 0.82 12.87 -19.85
N ARG A 272 2.08 12.98 -19.40
CA ARG A 272 2.87 14.22 -19.41
C ARG A 272 3.05 14.80 -20.81
N THR A 273 3.26 13.93 -21.80
CA THR A 273 3.47 14.33 -23.21
C THR A 273 2.17 14.42 -24.01
N ASN A 274 1.01 14.26 -23.37
CA ASN A 274 -0.28 14.15 -24.05
C ASN A 274 -0.28 13.11 -25.19
N GLY A 275 0.39 11.99 -24.95
CA GLY A 275 0.57 10.89 -25.89
C GLY A 275 1.46 11.21 -27.09
N LYS A 276 2.40 12.16 -26.96
CA LYS A 276 3.47 12.49 -27.93
C LYS A 276 4.83 11.94 -27.47
N CYS A 277 4.84 10.77 -26.84
CA CYS A 277 6.06 10.06 -26.45
C CYS A 277 6.32 8.84 -27.35
N ILE A 278 7.40 8.12 -27.08
CA ILE A 278 7.72 6.83 -27.70
C ILE A 278 7.49 5.74 -26.64
N VAL A 279 6.79 4.68 -27.01
CA VAL A 279 6.57 3.48 -26.20
C VAL A 279 7.17 2.28 -26.93
N TRP A 280 8.21 1.67 -26.33
CA TRP A 280 8.97 0.55 -26.92
C TRP A 280 9.41 0.82 -28.37
N GLY A 281 10.03 1.98 -28.60
CA GLY A 281 10.59 2.36 -29.90
C GLY A 281 9.57 2.82 -30.96
N LYS A 282 8.27 2.86 -30.66
CA LYS A 282 7.22 3.28 -31.60
C LYS A 282 6.28 4.34 -31.01
N ALA A 283 5.56 5.04 -31.87
CA ALA A 283 4.48 5.94 -31.43
C ALA A 283 3.39 5.13 -30.72
N PRO A 284 2.87 5.59 -29.57
CA PRO A 284 1.93 4.84 -28.76
C PRO A 284 0.57 4.73 -29.46
N SER A 285 -0.02 3.52 -29.39
CA SER A 285 -1.42 3.32 -29.71
C SER A 285 -2.28 3.83 -28.55
N LYS A 286 -3.32 4.61 -28.83
CA LYS A 286 -4.16 5.25 -27.82
C LYS A 286 -5.63 5.35 -28.24
N ILE A 287 -6.50 5.52 -27.26
CA ILE A 287 -7.92 5.87 -27.44
C ILE A 287 -8.13 7.25 -26.82
N GLU A 288 -8.74 8.15 -27.59
CA GLU A 288 -9.20 9.45 -27.11
C GLU A 288 -10.62 9.29 -26.56
N ALA A 289 -10.77 9.48 -25.25
CA ALA A 289 -12.01 9.26 -24.52
C ALA A 289 -12.56 10.59 -24.00
N THR A 290 -13.77 10.92 -24.40
CA THR A 290 -14.49 12.11 -23.92
C THR A 290 -15.46 11.71 -22.82
N TYR A 291 -15.50 12.47 -21.73
CA TYR A 291 -16.39 12.25 -20.59
C TYR A 291 -16.86 13.59 -20.01
N THR A 292 -18.04 13.58 -19.40
CA THR A 292 -18.62 14.75 -18.74
C THR A 292 -18.37 14.65 -17.24
N THR A 293 -17.85 15.71 -16.64
CA THR A 293 -17.63 15.79 -15.18
C THR A 293 -18.97 15.95 -14.45
N THR A 294 -18.96 15.77 -13.13
CA THR A 294 -20.10 16.09 -12.26
C THR A 294 -20.52 17.55 -12.32
N SER A 295 -19.62 18.46 -12.70
CA SER A 295 -19.91 19.88 -12.94
C SER A 295 -20.49 20.18 -14.33
N GLY A 296 -20.71 19.16 -15.17
CA GLY A 296 -21.22 19.32 -16.54
C GLY A 296 -20.17 19.69 -17.59
N GLU A 297 -18.89 19.76 -17.22
CA GLU A 297 -17.79 20.10 -18.13
C GLU A 297 -17.39 18.87 -18.97
N THR A 298 -17.28 19.02 -20.28
CA THR A 298 -16.78 17.96 -21.16
C THR A 298 -15.25 17.97 -21.18
N LYS A 299 -14.63 16.87 -20.76
CA LYS A 299 -13.18 16.68 -20.77
C LYS A 299 -12.77 15.51 -21.65
N THR A 300 -11.58 15.62 -22.21
CA THR A 300 -10.95 14.57 -23.00
C THR A 300 -9.76 13.98 -22.24
N SER A 301 -9.64 12.66 -22.26
CA SER A 301 -8.54 11.90 -21.67
C SER A 301 -8.03 10.86 -22.65
N LEU A 302 -6.74 10.54 -22.57
CA LEU A 302 -6.10 9.53 -23.40
C LEU A 302 -5.95 8.21 -22.63
N LEU A 303 -6.35 7.10 -23.26
CA LEU A 303 -6.14 5.73 -22.75
C LEU A 303 -5.03 5.06 -23.57
N LEU A 304 -3.98 4.60 -22.91
CA LEU A 304 -2.80 4.00 -23.54
C LEU A 304 -3.04 2.51 -23.85
N THR A 305 -2.97 2.12 -25.12
CA THR A 305 -3.18 0.73 -25.58
C THR A 305 -1.91 0.13 -26.20
N SER A 306 -0.73 0.47 -25.68
CA SER A 306 0.56 -0.04 -26.13
C SER A 306 1.52 -0.24 -24.96
N GLY A 307 2.61 -1.00 -25.17
CA GLY A 307 3.59 -1.30 -24.14
C GLY A 307 3.03 -2.24 -23.07
N TRP A 308 3.39 -2.02 -21.81
CA TRP A 308 2.90 -2.82 -20.68
C TRP A 308 1.37 -2.79 -20.59
N TRP A 309 0.78 -1.64 -20.90
CA TRP A 309 -0.67 -1.40 -20.85
C TRP A 309 -1.45 -2.08 -21.99
N SER A 310 -0.76 -2.67 -22.99
CA SER A 310 -1.40 -3.56 -23.96
C SER A 310 -1.41 -5.03 -23.56
N LEU A 311 -0.57 -5.45 -22.61
CA LEU A 311 -0.54 -6.84 -22.14
C LEU A 311 -1.73 -7.15 -21.25
N SER A 312 -2.01 -6.26 -20.29
CA SER A 312 -3.20 -6.27 -19.46
C SER A 312 -3.48 -4.88 -18.91
N ARG A 313 -4.73 -4.63 -18.51
CA ARG A 313 -5.17 -3.30 -18.02
C ARG A 313 -4.43 -2.86 -16.76
N HIS A 314 -3.98 -3.81 -15.94
CA HIS A 314 -3.21 -3.58 -14.71
C HIS A 314 -1.93 -4.40 -14.66
N PHE A 315 -1.17 -4.45 -15.75
CA PHE A 315 0.04 -5.30 -15.84
C PHE A 315 1.02 -5.10 -14.69
N HIS A 316 1.23 -3.84 -14.25
CA HIS A 316 2.06 -3.49 -13.10
C HIS A 316 1.76 -4.24 -11.79
N TYR A 317 0.55 -4.79 -11.61
CA TYR A 317 0.23 -5.61 -10.43
C TYR A 317 0.90 -6.99 -10.45
N VAL A 318 1.20 -7.56 -11.62
CA VAL A 318 1.92 -8.84 -11.73
C VAL A 318 3.34 -8.74 -11.17
N PRO A 319 4.22 -7.82 -11.64
CA PRO A 319 5.54 -7.66 -11.06
C PRO A 319 5.52 -7.14 -9.63
N GLU A 320 4.44 -6.47 -9.18
CA GLU A 320 4.26 -6.10 -7.77
C GLU A 320 4.12 -7.35 -6.87
N ILE A 321 3.23 -8.27 -7.26
CA ILE A 321 3.02 -9.54 -6.53
C ILE A 321 4.27 -10.43 -6.62
N LEU A 322 4.93 -10.47 -7.78
CA LEU A 322 6.16 -11.24 -7.93
C LEU A 322 7.32 -10.66 -7.14
N ALA A 323 7.47 -9.33 -7.07
CA ALA A 323 8.46 -8.72 -6.20
C ALA A 323 8.22 -9.10 -4.74
N ALA A 324 6.95 -9.02 -4.29
CA ALA A 324 6.53 -9.50 -2.98
C ALA A 324 6.89 -10.96 -2.70
N PHE A 325 6.67 -11.82 -3.69
CA PHE A 325 7.08 -13.21 -3.63
C PHE A 325 8.60 -13.35 -3.54
N PHE A 326 9.38 -12.64 -4.35
CA PHE A 326 10.84 -12.80 -4.40
C PHE A 326 11.57 -12.32 -3.15
N TRP A 327 11.06 -11.34 -2.41
CA TRP A 327 11.62 -11.06 -1.08
C TRP A 327 11.09 -12.01 0.01
N THR A 328 10.03 -12.77 -0.25
CA THR A 328 9.47 -13.74 0.72
C THR A 328 10.04 -15.15 0.55
N VAL A 329 10.28 -15.60 -0.70
CA VAL A 329 10.76 -16.94 -1.03
C VAL A 329 12.12 -17.34 -0.42
N PRO A 330 13.02 -16.43 0.01
CA PRO A 330 14.18 -16.81 0.81
C PRO A 330 13.83 -17.57 2.11
N ALA A 331 12.60 -17.45 2.61
CA ALA A 331 12.07 -18.22 3.74
C ALA A 331 11.77 -19.70 3.40
N LEU A 332 11.87 -20.09 2.12
CA LEU A 332 11.45 -21.39 1.59
C LEU A 332 10.00 -21.71 1.95
N PHE A 333 9.61 -22.98 2.06
CA PHE A 333 8.21 -23.41 2.12
C PHE A 333 7.87 -24.22 3.38
N ASN A 334 8.69 -24.13 4.42
CA ASN A 334 8.44 -24.85 5.68
C ASN A 334 7.18 -24.35 6.39
N HIS A 335 6.94 -23.04 6.35
CA HIS A 335 5.79 -22.39 6.95
C HIS A 335 5.07 -21.49 5.94
N LEU A 336 3.74 -21.49 5.99
CA LEU A 336 2.90 -20.67 5.12
C LEU A 336 2.89 -19.19 5.54
N LEU A 337 3.07 -18.92 6.83
CA LEU A 337 2.84 -17.61 7.43
C LEU A 337 3.70 -16.47 6.84
N PRO A 338 4.98 -16.67 6.47
CA PRO A 338 5.75 -15.66 5.72
C PRO A 338 5.08 -15.19 4.42
N TYR A 339 4.33 -16.07 3.75
CA TYR A 339 3.60 -15.76 2.51
C TYR A 339 2.27 -15.05 2.72
N PHE A 340 1.85 -14.82 3.97
CA PHE A 340 0.62 -14.09 4.26
C PHE A 340 0.61 -12.72 3.56
N TYR A 341 1.74 -12.01 3.56
CA TYR A 341 1.86 -10.73 2.86
C TYR A 341 1.60 -10.86 1.35
N VAL A 342 2.16 -11.87 0.69
CA VAL A 342 1.97 -12.12 -0.75
C VAL A 342 0.51 -12.41 -1.07
N VAL A 343 -0.14 -13.24 -0.24
CA VAL A 343 -1.56 -13.59 -0.37
C VAL A 343 -2.44 -12.35 -0.16
N PHE A 344 -2.19 -11.60 0.91
CA PHE A 344 -2.91 -10.36 1.22
C PHE A 344 -2.78 -9.34 0.07
N LEU A 345 -1.57 -9.10 -0.41
CA LEU A 345 -1.30 -8.16 -1.50
C LEU A 345 -2.00 -8.59 -2.79
N THR A 346 -2.01 -9.88 -3.09
CA THR A 346 -2.73 -10.42 -4.25
C THR A 346 -4.22 -10.11 -4.16
N ILE A 347 -4.86 -10.40 -3.02
CA ILE A 347 -6.28 -10.11 -2.82
C ILE A 347 -6.55 -8.60 -2.95
N LEU A 348 -5.71 -7.77 -2.32
CA LEU A 348 -5.82 -6.31 -2.35
C LEU A 348 -5.75 -5.77 -3.79
N LEU A 349 -4.81 -6.25 -4.61
CA LEU A 349 -4.63 -5.77 -5.97
C LEU A 349 -5.73 -6.25 -6.92
N PHE A 350 -6.27 -7.46 -6.72
CA PHE A 350 -7.43 -7.93 -7.48
C PHE A 350 -8.70 -7.13 -7.16
N ASP A 351 -8.94 -6.85 -5.88
CA ASP A 351 -10.03 -5.96 -5.47
C ASP A 351 -9.84 -4.54 -6.03
N ARG A 352 -8.62 -4.00 -5.95
CA ARG A 352 -8.26 -2.68 -6.49
C ARG A 352 -8.48 -2.62 -8.01
N ALA A 353 -8.10 -3.66 -8.75
CA ALA A 353 -8.32 -3.74 -10.20
C ALA A 353 -9.82 -3.73 -10.53
N LYS A 354 -10.65 -4.43 -9.74
CA LYS A 354 -12.10 -4.39 -9.93
C LYS A 354 -12.68 -3.00 -9.69
N ARG A 355 -12.30 -2.35 -8.58
CA ARG A 355 -12.76 -0.99 -8.26
C ARG A 355 -12.35 0.04 -9.31
N ASP A 356 -11.13 -0.06 -9.83
CA ASP A 356 -10.65 0.84 -10.89
C ASP A 356 -11.36 0.59 -12.23
N ASP A 357 -11.63 -0.67 -12.59
CA ASP A 357 -12.38 -1.03 -13.80
C ASP A 357 -13.82 -0.51 -13.74
N ASP A 358 -14.50 -0.67 -12.60
CA ASP A 358 -15.87 -0.14 -12.40
C ASP A 358 -15.90 1.39 -12.48
N ARG A 359 -14.88 2.06 -11.92
CA ARG A 359 -14.73 3.53 -12.02
C ARG A 359 -14.48 3.98 -13.46
N CYS A 360 -13.58 3.32 -14.17
CA CYS A 360 -13.26 3.65 -15.56
C CYS A 360 -14.44 3.38 -16.50
N ARG A 361 -15.23 2.33 -16.21
CA ARG A 361 -16.47 2.04 -16.93
C ARG A 361 -17.51 3.13 -16.74
N SER A 362 -17.73 3.57 -15.50
CA SER A 362 -18.65 4.68 -15.20
C SER A 362 -18.20 6.00 -15.81
N LYS A 363 -16.89 6.26 -15.83
CA LYS A 363 -16.31 7.51 -16.34
C LYS A 363 -16.27 7.58 -17.86
N TYR A 364 -15.76 6.55 -18.53
CA TYR A 364 -15.47 6.60 -19.97
C TYR A 364 -16.50 5.84 -20.83
N GLY A 365 -17.42 5.08 -20.22
CA GLY A 365 -18.54 4.43 -20.90
C GLY A 365 -18.12 3.62 -22.12
N LYS A 366 -18.57 4.03 -23.32
CA LYS A 366 -18.26 3.37 -24.59
C LYS A 366 -16.76 3.27 -24.90
N TYR A 367 -15.97 4.27 -24.49
CA TYR A 367 -14.53 4.27 -24.71
C TYR A 367 -13.83 3.25 -23.82
N TRP A 368 -14.34 3.00 -22.61
CA TRP A 368 -13.83 1.91 -21.77
C TRP A 368 -14.14 0.54 -22.36
N LYS A 369 -15.33 0.35 -22.93
CA LYS A 369 -15.66 -0.91 -23.63
C LYS A 369 -14.70 -1.16 -24.80
N LEU A 370 -14.39 -0.13 -25.59
CA LEU A 370 -13.39 -0.22 -26.66
C LEU A 370 -11.98 -0.49 -26.13
N TYR A 371 -11.62 0.09 -24.99
CA TYR A 371 -10.35 -0.19 -24.33
C TYR A 371 -10.26 -1.66 -23.91
N CYS A 372 -11.32 -2.18 -23.27
CA CYS A 372 -11.39 -3.58 -22.87
C CYS A 372 -11.41 -4.55 -24.05
N SER A 373 -11.92 -4.18 -25.22
CA SER A 373 -11.83 -5.03 -26.40
C SER A 373 -10.42 -5.07 -27.00
N LYS A 374 -9.65 -3.98 -26.87
CA LYS A 374 -8.23 -3.95 -27.28
C LYS A 374 -7.30 -4.63 -26.28
N VAL A 375 -7.61 -4.51 -24.99
CA VAL A 375 -6.82 -5.07 -23.87
C VAL A 375 -7.75 -5.95 -23.03
N PRO A 376 -7.98 -7.20 -23.42
CA PRO A 376 -9.00 -8.06 -22.83
C PRO A 376 -8.67 -8.46 -21.38
N TYR A 377 -7.39 -8.75 -21.10
CA TYR A 377 -6.92 -9.21 -19.81
C TYR A 377 -6.89 -8.06 -18.78
N LYS A 378 -7.41 -8.32 -17.59
CA LYS A 378 -7.42 -7.36 -16.49
C LYS A 378 -6.08 -7.27 -15.79
N ILE A 379 -5.53 -8.40 -15.32
CA ILE A 379 -4.29 -8.43 -14.53
C ILE A 379 -3.28 -9.35 -15.20
N ILE A 380 -3.63 -10.61 -15.42
CA ILE A 380 -2.70 -11.64 -15.88
C ILE A 380 -2.92 -11.86 -17.38
N PRO A 381 -1.97 -11.47 -18.24
CA PRO A 381 -2.08 -11.69 -19.67
C PRO A 381 -2.33 -13.17 -19.98
N GLY A 382 -3.31 -13.48 -20.82
CA GLY A 382 -3.65 -14.85 -21.20
C GLY A 382 -4.58 -15.59 -20.21
N ILE A 383 -4.80 -15.08 -18.99
CA ILE A 383 -5.54 -15.80 -17.94
C ILE A 383 -6.73 -15.00 -17.39
N HIS A 384 -6.52 -13.73 -16.98
CA HIS A 384 -7.52 -12.94 -16.24
C HIS A 384 -7.63 -11.50 -16.74
#